data_AF-A0A7K2PBD7-F1
#
_entry.id   AF-A0A7K2PBD7-F1
#
_cell.length_a   1.000
_cell.length_b   1.000
_cell.length_c   1.000
_cell.angle_alpha   90.00
_cell.angle_beta   90.00
_cell.angle_gamma   90.00
#
_symmetry.space_group_name_H-M   'P 1'
#
loop_
_entity.id
_entity.type
_entity.pdbx_description
1 polymer ?
#
loop_
_entity_poly.entity_id
_entity_poly.type
_entity_poly.pdbx_seq_one_letter_code
_entity_poly.pdbx_strand_id
1 'polypeptide(L)'
;MLQPPHSSLQVAAVPAQRGPVRDRDQDAPWHTEAVCRRDEAGLFFAPSKEPTAARLSREEAAKRVCARCPVMVECREHALLQPEPYGVW
;
A
#
# COMPACT_ATOMS: atom_id res chain seq x y z
N MET A 1 -61.79 10.82 -15.04
CA MET A 1 -60.31 10.86 -15.12
C MET A 1 -59.79 10.58 -13.72
N LEU A 2 -59.52 9.30 -13.41
CA LEU A 2 -59.07 8.84 -12.10
C LEU A 2 -57.54 8.82 -12.08
N GLN A 3 -56.94 9.46 -11.09
CA GLN A 3 -55.50 9.46 -10.82
C GLN A 3 -55.19 8.31 -9.83
N PRO A 4 -54.27 7.38 -10.14
CA PRO A 4 -53.78 6.42 -9.16
C PRO A 4 -52.53 6.93 -8.42
N PRO A 5 -52.33 6.50 -7.15
CA PRO A 5 -51.24 6.94 -6.29
C PRO A 5 -50.03 6.02 -6.46
N HIS A 6 -48.86 6.56 -6.77
CA HIS A 6 -47.63 5.78 -6.74
C HIS A 6 -46.74 6.23 -5.57
N SER A 7 -47.07 5.62 -4.43
CA SER A 7 -46.17 5.06 -3.41
C SER A 7 -44.72 5.57 -3.40
N SER A 8 -44.42 6.40 -2.39
CA SER A 8 -43.06 6.74 -1.99
C SER A 8 -42.32 5.49 -1.53
N LEU A 9 -41.36 5.02 -2.32
CA LEU A 9 -40.46 3.94 -1.93
C LEU A 9 -39.49 4.47 -0.86
N GLN A 10 -39.73 4.07 0.38
CA GLN A 10 -38.80 4.26 1.50
C GLN A 10 -37.58 3.37 1.28
N VAL A 11 -36.41 3.97 1.08
CA VAL A 11 -35.13 3.26 1.14
C VAL A 11 -34.87 2.92 2.59
N ALA A 12 -34.94 1.63 2.93
CA ALA A 12 -34.59 1.12 4.25
C ALA A 12 -33.13 1.47 4.58
N ALA A 13 -32.92 2.24 5.65
CA ALA A 13 -31.60 2.51 6.19
C ALA A 13 -31.04 1.23 6.81
N VAL A 14 -29.98 0.68 6.21
CA VAL A 14 -29.18 -0.40 6.80
C VAL A 14 -28.43 0.14 8.02
N PRO A 15 -28.67 -0.36 9.24
CA PRO A 15 -27.89 0.06 10.39
C PRO A 15 -26.49 -0.57 10.26
N ALA A 16 -25.50 0.24 9.91
CA ALA A 16 -24.10 -0.18 9.94
C ALA A 16 -23.61 -0.20 11.39
N GLN A 17 -23.98 -1.25 12.11
CA GLN A 17 -23.51 -1.51 13.47
C GLN A 17 -22.02 -1.88 13.39
N ARG A 18 -21.16 -0.86 13.53
CA ARG A 18 -19.71 -1.02 13.72
C ARG A 18 -19.49 -1.70 15.08
N GLY A 19 -19.34 -3.02 15.07
CA GLY A 19 -18.75 -3.74 16.19
C GLY A 19 -17.30 -3.28 16.40
N PRO A 20 -16.74 -3.42 17.62
CA PRO A 20 -15.34 -3.12 17.85
C PRO A 20 -14.53 -4.17 17.08
N VAL A 21 -13.83 -3.72 16.04
CA VAL A 21 -12.86 -4.56 15.35
C VAL A 21 -11.77 -4.85 16.38
N ARG A 22 -11.77 -6.09 16.90
CA ARG A 22 -10.69 -6.60 17.76
C ARG A 22 -9.39 -6.50 16.97
N ASP A 23 -8.53 -5.61 17.44
CA ASP A 23 -7.10 -5.80 17.56
C ASP A 23 -6.53 -6.97 16.73
N ARG A 24 -6.28 -6.70 15.45
CA ARG A 24 -5.50 -7.55 14.54
C ARG A 24 -4.54 -6.67 13.73
N ASP A 25 -4.07 -5.62 14.39
CA ASP A 25 -3.17 -4.59 13.85
C ASP A 25 -1.96 -4.41 14.79
N GLN A 26 -1.83 -5.26 15.82
CA GLN A 26 -0.74 -5.24 16.80
C GLN A 26 0.39 -6.24 16.50
N ASP A 27 0.28 -7.04 15.45
CA ASP A 27 1.41 -7.79 14.88
C ASP A 27 2.28 -6.84 14.04
N ALA A 28 2.97 -5.94 14.75
CA ALA A 28 3.99 -4.99 14.29
C ALA A 28 3.85 -4.54 12.82
N PRO A 29 3.18 -3.41 12.53
CA PRO A 29 3.21 -2.83 11.20
C PRO A 29 4.61 -2.24 10.97
N TRP A 30 5.61 -3.10 10.71
CA TRP A 30 7.01 -2.76 10.44
C TRP A 30 7.13 -1.72 9.32
N HIS A 31 6.14 -1.68 8.41
CA HIS A 31 5.95 -0.61 7.43
C HIS A 31 6.03 0.79 8.05
N THR A 32 5.57 0.97 9.30
CA THR A 32 5.59 2.27 9.98
C THR A 32 7.01 2.76 10.28
N GLU A 33 7.93 1.84 10.52
CA GLU A 33 9.34 2.10 10.82
C GLU A 33 10.24 2.10 9.58
N ALA A 34 9.68 1.78 8.41
CA ALA A 34 10.41 1.78 7.16
C ALA A 34 10.92 3.18 6.77
N VAL A 35 12.24 3.32 6.65
CA VAL A 35 12.89 4.59 6.28
C VAL A 35 12.47 5.07 4.90
N CYS A 36 12.29 4.14 3.95
CA CYS A 36 11.93 4.43 2.55
C CYS A 36 10.61 5.20 2.39
N ARG A 37 9.71 5.18 3.39
CA ARG A 37 8.46 5.97 3.37
C ARG A 37 8.68 7.47 3.39
N ARG A 38 9.86 7.93 3.79
CA ARG A 38 10.22 9.36 3.84
C ARG A 38 10.91 9.82 2.56
N ASP A 39 11.33 8.89 1.71
CA ASP A 39 11.98 9.13 0.44
C ASP A 39 10.95 9.18 -0.71
N GLU A 40 11.38 9.62 -1.89
CA GLU A 40 10.50 9.71 -3.06
C GLU A 40 10.14 8.33 -3.62
N ALA A 41 8.86 8.11 -3.95
CA ALA A 41 8.40 6.83 -4.49
C ALA A 41 9.13 6.45 -5.80
N GLY A 42 9.47 7.45 -6.62
CA GLY A 42 10.21 7.27 -7.86
C GLY A 42 11.62 6.70 -7.68
N LEU A 43 12.18 6.71 -6.46
CA LEU A 43 13.45 6.06 -6.14
C LEU A 43 13.29 4.53 -6.14
N PHE A 44 12.20 4.02 -5.58
CA PHE A 44 11.96 2.59 -5.43
C PHE A 44 11.26 2.01 -6.64
N PHE A 45 10.36 2.76 -7.28
CA PHE A 45 9.56 2.30 -8.42
C PHE A 45 10.00 2.97 -9.73
N ALA A 46 10.48 2.16 -10.67
CA ALA A 46 10.96 2.63 -11.96
C ALA A 46 9.84 3.23 -12.82
N PRO A 47 10.10 4.32 -13.58
CA PRO A 47 9.18 4.73 -14.65
C PRO A 47 9.23 3.73 -15.81
N SER A 48 8.13 3.60 -16.56
CA SER A 48 7.95 2.52 -17.56
C SER A 48 9.00 2.45 -18.67
N LYS A 49 9.73 3.53 -18.94
CA LYS A 49 10.75 3.61 -20.01
C LYS A 49 12.04 4.27 -19.52
N GLU A 50 12.63 3.70 -18.47
CA GLU A 50 13.91 4.15 -17.92
C GLU A 50 15.10 3.60 -18.72
N PRO A 51 16.10 4.43 -19.11
CA PRO A 51 17.36 3.94 -19.67
C PRO A 51 18.12 3.06 -18.66
N THR A 52 18.82 2.02 -19.13
CA THR A 52 19.54 1.07 -18.27
C THR A 52 20.48 1.74 -17.25
N ALA A 53 21.22 2.77 -17.66
CA ALA A 53 22.13 3.47 -16.76
C ALA A 53 21.40 4.22 -15.64
N ALA A 54 20.27 4.87 -15.96
CA ALA A 54 19.43 5.53 -14.97
C ALA A 54 18.84 4.49 -13.99
N ARG A 55 18.36 3.35 -14.52
CA ARG A 55 17.86 2.23 -13.72
C ARG A 55 18.89 1.74 -12.70
N LEU A 56 20.12 1.47 -13.14
CA LEU A 56 21.19 1.02 -12.25
C LEU A 56 21.51 2.05 -11.17
N SER A 57 21.62 3.33 -11.55
CA SER A 57 21.91 4.41 -10.61
C SER A 57 20.80 4.57 -9.55
N ARG A 58 19.54 4.51 -9.99
CA ARG A 58 18.36 4.57 -9.12
C ARG A 58 18.30 3.36 -8.17
N GLU A 59 18.51 2.15 -8.68
CA GLU A 59 18.53 0.93 -7.87
C GLU A 59 19.64 0.96 -6.81
N GLU A 60 20.84 1.45 -7.15
CA GLU A 60 21.92 1.64 -6.18
C GLU A 60 21.54 2.67 -5.11
N ALA A 61 20.88 3.76 -5.50
CA ALA A 61 20.40 4.77 -4.58
C ALA A 61 19.32 4.22 -3.62
N ALA A 62 18.34 3.48 -4.14
CA ALA A 62 17.34 2.80 -3.33
C ALA A 62 17.97 1.79 -2.35
N LYS A 63 18.94 0.99 -2.82
CA LYS A 63 19.67 0.02 -1.97
C LYS A 63 20.43 0.69 -0.83
N ARG A 64 20.98 1.90 -1.02
CA ARG A 64 21.61 2.68 0.06
C ARG A 64 20.61 3.07 1.15
N VAL A 65 19.34 3.32 0.78
CA VAL A 65 18.27 3.56 1.77
C VAL A 65 17.91 2.26 2.49
N CYS A 66 17.74 1.15 1.76
CA CYS A 66 17.43 -0.15 2.36
C CYS A 66 18.53 -0.61 3.34
N ALA A 67 19.80 -0.36 3.04
CA ALA A 67 20.94 -0.74 3.87
C ALA A 67 20.95 -0.14 5.28
N ARG A 68 20.23 0.98 5.50
CA ARG A 68 20.09 1.66 6.79
C ARG A 68 18.70 1.50 7.42
N CYS A 69 17.81 0.72 6.78
CA CYS A 69 16.44 0.56 7.21
C CYS A 69 16.36 -0.48 8.35
N PRO A 70 15.75 -0.16 9.50
CA PRO A 70 15.67 -1.08 10.63
C PRO A 70 14.82 -2.32 10.34
N VAL A 71 13.91 -2.23 9.37
CA VAL A 71 12.95 -3.28 8.98
C VAL A 71 13.34 -3.99 7.68
N MET A 72 14.64 -3.98 7.33
CA MET A 72 15.13 -4.58 6.08
C MET A 72 14.77 -6.08 5.98
N VAL A 73 14.87 -6.81 7.10
CA VAL A 73 14.64 -8.26 7.11
C VAL A 73 13.17 -8.55 6.85
N GLU A 74 12.28 -7.91 7.60
CA GLU A 74 10.82 -8.04 7.46
C GLU A 74 10.36 -7.62 6.07
N CYS A 75 10.90 -6.51 5.53
CA CYS A 75 10.61 -6.05 4.18
C CYS A 75 11.02 -7.07 3.12
N ARG A 76 12.22 -7.62 3.23
CA ARG A 76 12.72 -8.64 2.31
C ARG A 76 11.90 -9.91 2.38
N GLU A 77 11.58 -10.40 3.58
CA GLU A 77 10.76 -11.60 3.75
C GLU A 77 9.36 -11.40 3.16
N HIS A 78 8.75 -10.25 3.40
CA HIS A 78 7.45 -9.91 2.82
C HIS A 78 7.51 -9.86 1.29
N ALA A 79 8.52 -9.22 0.71
CA ALA A 79 8.70 -9.16 -0.74
C ALA A 79 8.97 -10.53 -1.39
N LEU A 80 9.57 -11.47 -0.65
CA LEU A 80 9.73 -12.84 -1.14
C LEU A 80 8.43 -13.65 -1.10
N LEU A 81 7.55 -13.38 -0.12
CA LEU A 81 6.23 -13.99 -0.02
C LEU A 81 5.26 -13.42 -1.07
N GLN A 82 5.39 -12.14 -1.38
CA GLN A 82 4.60 -11.43 -2.37
C GLN A 82 5.54 -10.79 -3.40
N PRO A 83 6.07 -11.59 -4.35
CA PRO A 83 7.04 -11.09 -5.31
C PRO A 83 6.39 -10.09 -6.26
N GLU A 84 6.58 -8.81 -5.96
CA GLU A 84 6.22 -7.72 -6.84
C GLU A 84 7.21 -7.68 -8.02
N PRO A 85 6.73 -7.64 -9.28
CA PRO A 85 7.59 -7.77 -10.46
C PRO A 85 8.50 -6.57 -10.69
N TYR A 86 8.20 -5.44 -10.04
CA TYR A 86 8.95 -4.19 -10.18
C TYR A 86 9.22 -3.58 -8.81
N GLY A 87 10.33 -2.85 -8.72
CA GLY A 87 10.68 -2.06 -7.55
C GLY A 87 11.91 -2.57 -6.81
N VAL A 88 12.31 -1.84 -5.76
CA VAL A 88 13.38 -2.23 -4.82
C VAL A 88 12.74 -2.40 -3.45
N TRP A 89 12.95 -3.57 -2.85
CA TRP A 89 12.38 -4.01 -1.59
C TRP A 89 13.49 -4.52 -0.65
#